data_AF-A0A6C0D0I4-F1
#
_entry.id   AF-A0A6C0D0I4-F1
#
_cell.length_a   1.000
_cell.length_b   1.000
_cell.length_c   1.000
_cell.angle_alpha   90.00
_cell.angle_beta   90.00
_cell.angle_gamma   90.00
#
_symmetry.space_group_name_H-M   'P 1'
#
loop_
_entity.id
_entity.type
_entity.pdbx_description
1 polymer ?
#
loop_
_entity_poly.entity_id
_entity_poly.type
_entity_poly.pdbx_seq_one_letter_code
_entity_poly.pdbx_strand_id
1 'polypeptide(L)'
;MIKKSQLVNKIHMIICIYLVTGWLFSDISCKILLFFSPTVMTQWGINNNLCILTQLENKYKKEEEEQFKIKLLKKNDNKIIEKEKTKENLSFIGNTFKKMGINISPRGITILTYVFAYHSFIQSYYRVVYNY
;
A
#
# COMPACT_ATOMS: atom_id res chain seq x y z
N MET A 1 9.29 -18.41 -9.27
CA MET A 1 8.64 -17.31 -10.01
C MET A 1 7.99 -16.39 -8.99
N ILE A 2 8.27 -15.07 -9.03
CA ILE A 2 7.67 -14.12 -8.09
C ILE A 2 6.20 -13.92 -8.47
N LYS A 3 5.30 -13.96 -7.49
CA LYS A 3 3.87 -13.68 -7.70
C LYS A 3 3.66 -12.22 -8.08
N LYS A 4 2.70 -11.92 -8.97
CA LYS A 4 2.42 -10.54 -9.40
C LYS A 4 1.97 -9.69 -8.22
N SER A 5 1.15 -10.25 -7.33
CA SER A 5 0.73 -9.60 -6.09
C SER A 5 1.91 -9.19 -5.21
N GLN A 6 2.93 -10.06 -5.09
CA GLN A 6 4.14 -9.77 -4.31
C GLN A 6 5.00 -8.67 -4.94
N LEU A 7 5.08 -8.62 -6.27
CA LEU A 7 5.79 -7.57 -6.98
C LEU A 7 5.14 -6.20 -6.72
N VAL A 8 3.82 -6.09 -6.84
CA VAL A 8 3.08 -4.86 -6.56
C VAL A 8 3.27 -4.42 -5.11
N ASN A 9 3.18 -5.35 -4.15
CA ASN A 9 3.43 -5.06 -2.74
C ASN A 9 4.85 -4.51 -2.49
N LYS A 10 5.88 -5.04 -3.17
CA LYS A 10 7.25 -4.53 -3.06
C LYS A 10 7.39 -3.12 -3.64
N ILE A 11 6.81 -2.87 -4.81
CA ILE A 11 6.79 -1.53 -5.42
C ILE A 11 6.09 -0.52 -4.50
N HIS A 12 4.96 -0.91 -3.91
CA HIS A 12 4.20 -0.07 -3.00
C HIS A 12 5.01 0.25 -1.72
N MET A 13 5.73 -0.74 -1.15
CA MET A 13 6.64 -0.49 -0.03
C MET A 13 7.73 0.53 -0.39
N ILE A 14 8.34 0.41 -1.58
CA ILE A 14 9.38 1.34 -2.05
C ILE A 14 8.83 2.76 -2.14
N ILE A 15 7.63 2.92 -2.72
CA ILE A 15 6.97 4.23 -2.81
C ILE A 15 6.64 4.79 -1.43
N CYS A 16 6.15 3.97 -0.50
CA CYS A 16 5.88 4.40 0.87
C CYS A 16 7.17 4.82 1.61
N ILE A 17 8.25 4.07 1.46
CA ILE A 17 9.55 4.44 2.03
C ILE A 17 10.02 5.76 1.44
N TYR A 18 9.97 5.91 0.11
CA TYR A 18 10.33 7.16 -0.55
C TYR A 18 9.44 8.34 -0.09
N LEU A 19 8.15 8.12 0.11
CA LEU A 19 7.26 9.16 0.61
C LEU A 19 7.68 9.62 2.02
N VAL A 20 8.12 8.70 2.90
CA VAL A 20 8.48 9.01 4.29
C VAL A 20 9.89 9.58 4.42
N THR A 21 10.85 9.12 3.61
CA THR A 21 12.28 9.45 3.77
C THR A 21 12.88 10.19 2.57
N GLY A 22 12.13 10.39 1.49
CA GLY A 22 12.63 10.96 0.23
C GLY A 22 13.18 12.39 0.38
N TRP A 23 12.66 13.14 1.35
CA TRP A 23 13.08 14.50 1.66
C TRP A 23 14.50 14.60 2.23
N LEU A 24 15.10 13.48 2.64
CA LEU A 24 16.48 13.44 3.13
C LEU A 24 17.52 13.50 2.01
N PHE A 25 17.21 12.98 0.81
CA PHE A 25 18.25 12.65 -0.17
C PHE A 25 18.70 13.81 -1.07
N SER A 26 17.78 14.60 -1.62
CA SER A 26 18.12 15.65 -2.59
C SER A 26 17.00 16.67 -2.76
N ASP A 27 17.35 17.86 -3.25
CA ASP A 27 16.38 18.92 -3.52
C ASP A 27 15.44 18.53 -4.66
N ILE A 28 15.91 17.74 -5.63
CA ILE A 28 15.06 17.14 -6.67
C ILE A 28 13.99 16.26 -6.02
N SER A 29 14.36 15.45 -5.03
CA SER A 29 13.40 14.61 -4.31
C SER A 29 12.40 15.45 -3.52
N CYS A 30 12.83 16.54 -2.88
CA CYS A 30 11.92 17.46 -2.21
C CYS A 30 10.95 18.14 -3.19
N LYS A 31 11.41 18.55 -4.37
CA LYS A 31 10.54 19.11 -5.43
C LYS A 31 9.52 18.09 -5.91
N ILE A 32 9.92 16.83 -6.08
CA ILE A 32 8.99 15.74 -6.43
C ILE A 32 7.96 15.55 -5.30
N LEU A 33 8.41 15.47 -4.05
CA LEU A 33 7.54 15.24 -2.89
C LEU A 33 6.56 16.38 -2.62
N LEU A 34 6.90 17.62 -2.97
CA LEU A 34 6.00 18.77 -2.89
C LEU A 34 4.72 18.56 -3.70
N PHE A 35 4.82 17.97 -4.89
CA PHE A 35 3.66 17.66 -5.73
C PHE A 35 3.08 16.28 -5.41
N PHE A 36 3.95 15.30 -5.18
CA PHE A 36 3.55 13.91 -5.00
C PHE A 36 2.80 13.67 -3.68
N SER A 37 3.23 14.28 -2.58
CA SER A 37 2.62 14.04 -1.26
C SER A 37 1.15 14.46 -1.20
N PRO A 38 0.75 15.67 -1.65
CA PRO A 38 -0.66 16.07 -1.71
C PRO A 38 -1.53 15.17 -2.60
N THR A 39 -0.99 14.71 -3.73
CA THR A 39 -1.69 13.77 -4.63
C THR A 39 -1.95 12.44 -3.92
N VAL A 40 -0.93 11.90 -3.27
CA VAL A 40 -1.04 10.64 -2.51
C VAL A 40 -2.00 10.79 -1.33
N MET A 41 -1.96 11.91 -0.60
CA MET A 41 -2.90 12.21 0.49
C MET A 41 -4.36 12.25 -0.01
N THR A 42 -4.61 12.93 -1.14
CA THR A 42 -5.95 13.00 -1.74
C THR A 42 -6.44 11.61 -2.13
N GLN A 43 -5.57 10.81 -2.79
CA GLN A 43 -5.92 9.46 -3.24
C GLN A 43 -6.20 8.51 -2.06
N TRP A 44 -5.46 8.63 -0.96
CA TRP A 44 -5.70 7.84 0.25
C TRP A 44 -6.96 8.28 0.99
N GLY A 45 -7.25 9.59 1.02
CA GLY A 45 -8.43 10.16 1.65
C GLY A 45 -9.75 9.78 0.99
N ILE A 46 -9.82 9.89 -0.34
CA ILE A 46 -11.07 9.65 -1.08
C ILE A 46 -11.46 8.16 -1.06
N ASN A 47 -10.49 7.26 -0.95
CA ASN A 47 -10.72 5.83 -1.15
C ASN A 47 -10.37 4.96 0.05
N ASN A 48 -10.63 5.40 1.28
CA ASN A 48 -10.42 4.61 2.51
C ASN A 48 -9.02 3.95 2.59
N ASN A 49 -7.97 4.66 2.17
CA ASN A 49 -6.59 4.16 2.06
C ASN A 49 -6.37 2.99 1.07
N LEU A 50 -7.32 2.72 0.18
CA LEU A 50 -7.20 1.77 -0.93
C LEU A 50 -6.65 2.49 -2.18
N CYS A 51 -5.37 2.84 -2.18
CA CYS A 51 -4.76 3.40 -3.39
C CYS A 51 -4.78 2.37 -4.55
N ILE A 52 -4.46 2.86 -5.76
CA ILE A 52 -4.44 2.05 -6.98
C ILE A 52 -3.56 0.81 -6.87
N LEU A 53 -2.43 0.91 -6.14
CA LEU A 53 -1.52 -0.21 -5.92
C LEU A 53 -2.14 -1.26 -4.99
N THR A 54 -2.86 -0.85 -3.94
CA THR A 54 -3.59 -1.78 -3.07
C THR A 54 -4.68 -2.50 -3.85
N GLN A 55 -5.41 -1.79 -4.72
CA GLN A 55 -6.45 -2.39 -5.56
C GLN A 55 -5.84 -3.40 -6.55
N LEU A 56 -4.73 -3.04 -7.18
CA LEU A 56 -4.00 -3.91 -8.10
C LEU A 56 -3.45 -5.15 -7.40
N GLU A 57 -2.88 -4.99 -6.21
CA GLU A 57 -2.42 -6.10 -5.38
C GLU A 57 -3.56 -7.05 -5.05
N ASN A 58 -4.71 -6.52 -4.62
CA ASN A 58 -5.89 -7.31 -4.28
C ASN A 58 -6.46 -8.04 -5.51
N LYS A 59 -6.46 -7.40 -6.68
CA LYS A 59 -6.85 -8.03 -7.94
C LYS A 59 -5.95 -9.23 -8.26
N TYR A 60 -4.62 -9.05 -8.22
CA TYR A 60 -3.70 -10.15 -8.49
C TYR A 60 -3.78 -11.27 -7.44
N LYS A 61 -4.02 -10.94 -6.17
CA LYS A 61 -4.25 -11.98 -5.14
C LYS A 61 -5.47 -12.84 -5.46
N LYS A 62 -6.58 -12.24 -5.89
CA LYS A 62 -7.79 -12.98 -6.28
C LYS A 62 -7.53 -13.89 -7.47
N GLU A 63 -6.89 -13.37 -8.52
CA GLU A 63 -6.53 -14.16 -9.72
C GLU A 63 -5.59 -15.33 -9.36
N GLU A 64 -4.59 -15.10 -8.51
CA GLU A 64 -3.64 -16.14 -8.06
C GLU A 64 -4.31 -17.21 -7.18
N GLU A 65 -5.29 -16.83 -6.36
CA GLU A 65 -6.09 -17.74 -5.54
C GLU A 65 -7.00 -18.62 -6.40
N GLU A 66 -7.71 -18.02 -7.37
CA GLU A 66 -8.56 -18.75 -8.31
C GLU A 66 -7.77 -19.75 -9.15
N GLN A 67 -6.61 -19.35 -9.68
CA GLN A 67 -5.72 -20.26 -10.43
C GLN A 67 -5.23 -21.42 -9.57
N PHE A 68 -4.92 -21.17 -8.29
CA PHE A 68 -4.49 -22.20 -7.36
C PHE A 68 -5.64 -23.19 -7.06
N LYS A 69 -6.86 -22.69 -6.85
CA LYS A 69 -8.06 -23.53 -6.68
C LYS A 69 -8.32 -24.40 -7.91
N ILE A 70 -8.27 -23.83 -9.12
CA ILE A 70 -8.43 -24.59 -10.37
C ILE A 70 -7.35 -25.68 -10.49
N LYS A 71 -6.10 -25.36 -10.14
CA LYS A 71 -5.00 -26.35 -10.19
C LYS A 71 -5.19 -27.47 -9.16
N LEU A 72 -5.74 -27.17 -7.98
CA LEU A 72 -6.09 -28.17 -6.96
C LEU A 72 -7.27 -29.04 -7.41
N LEU A 73 -8.32 -28.45 -7.98
CA LEU A 73 -9.49 -29.18 -8.49
C LEU A 73 -9.09 -30.15 -9.62
N LYS A 74 -8.25 -29.70 -10.56
CA LYS A 74 -7.69 -30.58 -11.62
C LYS A 74 -6.80 -31.70 -11.08
N LYS A 75 -6.30 -31.58 -9.84
CA LYS A 75 -5.46 -32.59 -9.19
C LYS A 75 -6.25 -33.54 -8.30
N ASN A 76 -7.41 -33.10 -7.80
CA ASN A 76 -8.28 -33.84 -6.89
C ASN A 76 -9.71 -33.86 -7.44
N ASP A 77 -10.03 -34.83 -8.30
CA ASP A 77 -11.38 -35.10 -8.81
C ASP A 77 -12.37 -35.62 -7.74
N ASN A 78 -12.20 -35.29 -6.46
CA ASN A 78 -13.21 -35.56 -5.44
C ASN A 78 -13.27 -34.48 -4.36
N LYS A 79 -14.38 -33.73 -4.41
CA LYS A 79 -15.11 -33.03 -3.35
C LYS A 79 -14.28 -32.17 -2.37
N ILE A 80 -14.37 -30.85 -2.52
CA ILE A 80 -14.06 -29.94 -1.40
C ILE A 80 -15.12 -28.84 -1.31
N ILE A 81 -15.80 -28.81 -0.16
CA ILE A 81 -16.62 -27.71 0.35
C ILE A 81 -15.65 -26.65 0.85
N GLU A 82 -15.59 -25.49 0.21
CA GLU A 82 -14.77 -24.36 0.68
C GLU A 82 -15.63 -23.37 1.45
N LYS A 83 -15.24 -23.12 2.71
CA LYS A 83 -15.67 -21.94 3.46
C LYS A 83 -15.02 -20.72 2.83
N GLU A 84 -15.82 -19.87 2.19
CA GLU A 84 -15.46 -18.50 1.87
C GLU A 84 -14.99 -17.79 3.15
N LYS A 85 -13.68 -17.67 3.34
CA LYS A 85 -13.15 -16.65 4.24
C LYS A 85 -13.31 -15.33 3.52
N THR A 86 -14.32 -14.56 3.89
CA THR A 86 -14.51 -13.18 3.48
C THR A 86 -13.22 -12.41 3.81
N LYS A 87 -12.35 -12.25 2.81
CA LYS A 87 -11.07 -11.56 2.98
C LYS A 87 -11.40 -10.07 3.03
N GLU A 88 -11.34 -9.48 4.21
CA GLU A 88 -11.45 -8.03 4.36
C GLU A 88 -10.45 -7.33 3.43
N ASN A 89 -10.95 -6.39 2.62
CA ASN A 89 -10.13 -5.51 1.79
C ASN A 89 -9.41 -4.50 2.69
N LEU A 90 -8.35 -4.95 3.35
CA LEU A 90 -7.49 -4.11 4.17
C LEU A 90 -6.63 -3.21 3.29
N SER A 91 -6.39 -1.97 3.76
CA SER A 91 -5.40 -1.08 3.15
C SER A 91 -4.00 -1.69 3.22
N PHE A 92 -3.10 -1.20 2.36
CA PHE A 92 -1.71 -1.65 2.37
C PHE A 92 -1.05 -1.46 3.74
N ILE A 93 -1.17 -0.26 4.31
CA ILE A 93 -0.61 0.06 5.63
C ILE A 93 -1.24 -0.82 6.72
N GLY A 94 -2.56 -1.03 6.67
CA GLY A 94 -3.25 -1.94 7.61
C GLY A 94 -2.76 -3.38 7.51
N ASN A 95 -2.56 -3.88 6.29
CA ASN A 95 -1.97 -5.20 6.05
C ASN A 95 -0.54 -5.31 6.59
N THR A 96 0.28 -4.25 6.45
CA THR A 96 1.65 -4.21 6.97
C THR A 96 1.66 -4.26 8.50
N PHE A 97 0.86 -3.42 9.17
CA PHE A 97 0.76 -3.46 10.64
C PHE A 97 0.23 -4.80 11.17
N LYS A 98 -0.78 -5.38 10.50
CA LYS A 98 -1.31 -6.70 10.86
C LYS A 98 -0.26 -7.80 10.75
N LYS A 99 0.62 -7.76 9.72
CA LYS A 99 1.75 -8.69 9.58
C LYS A 99 2.78 -8.53 10.70
N MET A 100 2.90 -7.35 11.29
CA MET A 100 3.77 -7.06 12.43
C MET A 100 3.11 -7.38 13.79
N GLY A 101 1.88 -7.90 13.80
CA GLY A 101 1.13 -8.19 15.03
C GLY A 101 0.52 -6.96 15.70
N ILE A 102 0.50 -5.82 15.01
CA ILE A 102 -0.02 -4.55 15.53
C ILE A 102 -1.45 -4.37 15.02
N ASN A 103 -2.41 -4.22 15.93
CA ASN A 103 -3.80 -3.94 15.58
C ASN A 103 -4.06 -2.44 15.68
N ILE A 104 -4.31 -1.78 14.55
CA ILE A 104 -4.63 -0.36 14.47
C ILE A 104 -6.01 -0.23 13.86
N SER A 105 -6.85 0.63 14.45
CA SER A 105 -8.17 0.92 13.88
C SER A 105 -8.04 1.56 12.49
N PRO A 106 -9.05 1.41 11.61
CA PRO A 106 -9.04 2.05 10.29
C PRO A 106 -8.81 3.57 10.36
N ARG A 107 -9.40 4.23 11.36
CA ARG A 107 -9.21 5.66 11.63
C ARG A 107 -7.76 5.97 12.03
N GLY A 108 -7.15 5.14 12.88
CA GLY A 108 -5.75 5.28 13.25
C GLY A 108 -4.80 5.14 12.05
N ILE A 109 -5.08 4.20 11.15
CA ILE A 109 -4.33 4.05 9.90
C ILE A 109 -4.43 5.33 9.05
N THR A 110 -5.63 5.88 8.88
CA THR A 110 -5.82 7.13 8.14
C THR A 110 -5.01 8.27 8.77
N ILE A 111 -5.16 8.50 10.08
CA ILE A 111 -4.44 9.57 10.78
C ILE A 111 -2.93 9.41 10.58
N LEU A 112 -2.40 8.21 10.81
CA LEU A 112 -0.97 7.94 10.67
C LEU A 112 -0.46 8.22 9.25
N THR A 113 -1.23 7.79 8.25
CA THR A 113 -0.93 7.99 6.83
C THR A 113 -0.85 9.48 6.48
N TYR A 114 -1.82 10.27 6.96
CA TYR A 114 -1.85 11.72 6.78
C TYR A 114 -0.70 12.41 7.49
N VAL A 115 -0.39 12.02 8.73
CA VAL A 115 0.73 12.60 9.51
C VAL A 115 2.05 12.39 8.78
N PHE A 116 2.32 11.17 8.28
CA PHE A 116 3.57 10.91 7.55
C PHE A 116 3.66 11.66 6.22
N ALA A 117 2.59 11.67 5.43
CA ALA A 117 2.58 12.38 4.16
C ALA A 117 2.69 13.90 4.36
N TYR A 118 2.00 14.45 5.35
CA TYR A 118 2.06 15.87 5.68
C TYR A 118 3.41 16.29 6.26
N HIS A 119 4.01 15.45 7.12
CA HIS A 119 5.36 15.67 7.61
C HIS A 119 6.36 15.73 6.46
N SER A 120 6.31 14.76 5.54
CA SER A 120 7.16 14.75 4.35
C SER A 120 6.97 15.98 3.46
N PHE A 121 5.72 16.42 3.29
CA PHE A 121 5.40 17.65 2.58
C PHE A 121 6.03 18.88 3.24
N ILE A 122 5.89 19.06 4.57
CA ILE A 122 6.47 20.19 5.30
C ILE A 122 8.00 20.20 5.16
N GLN A 123 8.65 19.06 5.36
CA GLN A 123 10.11 18.96 5.25
C GLN A 123 10.58 19.34 3.84
N SER A 124 9.88 18.82 2.83
CA SER A 124 10.17 19.11 1.42
C SER A 124 9.94 20.58 1.08
N TYR A 125 8.85 21.16 1.58
CA TYR A 125 8.52 22.57 1.40
C TYR A 125 9.57 23.47 2.02
N TYR A 126 9.92 23.22 3.28
CA TYR A 126 10.90 24.01 4.00
C TYR A 126 12.25 24.01 3.26
N ARG A 127 12.73 22.83 2.85
CA ARG A 127 14.01 22.70 2.17
C ARG A 127 14.03 23.39 0.79
N VAL A 128 12.95 23.27 0.01
CA VAL A 128 12.87 23.90 -1.32
C VAL A 128 12.71 25.41 -1.25
N VAL A 129 11.96 25.94 -0.27
CA VAL A 129 11.69 27.37 -0.17
C VAL A 129 12.84 28.12 0.50
N TYR A 130 13.42 27.54 1.55
CA TYR A 130 14.45 28.21 2.36
C TYR A 130 15.90 27.86 1.96
N ASN A 131 16.11 27.03 0.92
CA ASN A 131 17.42 26.67 0.35
C ASN A 131 18.49 26.33 1.41
N TYR A 132 18.23 25.30 2.22
CA TYR A 132 19.25 24.67 3.08
C TYR A 132 19.89 23.47 2.38
#